data_AF-A0A117DPN6-F1
#
_entry.id   AF-A0A117DPN6-F1
#
_cell.length_a   1.000
_cell.length_b   1.000
_cell.length_c   1.000
_cell.angle_alpha   90.00
_cell.angle_beta   90.00
_cell.angle_gamma   90.00
#
_symmetry.space_group_name_H-M   'P 1'
#
loop_
_entity.id
_entity.type
_entity.pdbx_description
1 polymer ?
#
loop_
_entity_poly.entity_id
_entity_poly.type
_entity_poly.pdbx_seq_one_letter_code
_entity_poly.pdbx_strand_id
1 'polypeptide(L)'
;MSRYHSPRELAHAVQQAAPVQLGILLYSTERPDTTPVWLLPDSYENPAHHRAKFGLWPWGEAGDQVFVQWCVEKGVEGTAAPHFPASDILAARWAWPDFLAQARNRTFDARLKEAEARVGQSLTVRLQVFTATPGRSRDYAGRESQTVVWQTRQGRLVAQESSGTRLFHEQFPDAPDVRTLILLLSQMDAPDWCWIDFGVGVVLPLHQDTWEAQAIYDRILAPWADLTVAQTP
;
A
#
# COMPACT_ATOMS: atom_id res chain seq x y z
N MET A 1 4.58 -22.25 -13.38
CA MET A 1 3.52 -21.23 -13.23
C MET A 1 2.45 -21.82 -12.35
N SER A 2 1.89 -21.02 -11.46
CA SER A 2 0.86 -21.44 -10.51
C SER A 2 -0.46 -20.77 -10.83
N ARG A 3 -1.55 -21.35 -10.31
CA ARG A 3 -2.88 -20.78 -10.42
C ARG A 3 -3.43 -20.58 -9.01
N TYR A 4 -3.85 -19.35 -8.72
CA TYR A 4 -4.46 -18.98 -7.45
C TYR A 4 -5.88 -18.50 -7.71
N HIS A 5 -6.80 -18.87 -6.83
CA HIS A 5 -8.22 -18.58 -6.96
C HIS A 5 -8.71 -17.47 -6.03
N SER A 6 -7.89 -17.04 -5.06
CA SER A 6 -8.23 -15.93 -4.19
C SER A 6 -7.00 -15.18 -3.69
N PRO A 7 -7.16 -13.92 -3.25
CA PRO A 7 -6.11 -13.21 -2.53
C PRO A 7 -5.63 -13.99 -1.30
N ARG A 8 -6.53 -14.68 -0.59
CA ARG A 8 -6.19 -15.51 0.57
C ARG A 8 -5.32 -16.70 0.21
N GLU A 9 -5.66 -17.44 -0.84
CA GLU A 9 -4.86 -18.58 -1.29
C GLU A 9 -3.45 -18.13 -1.66
N LEU A 10 -3.35 -17.06 -2.46
CA LEU A 10 -2.06 -16.51 -2.83
C LEU A 10 -1.29 -16.00 -1.60
N ALA A 11 -1.95 -15.39 -0.63
CA ALA A 11 -1.33 -14.91 0.61
C ALA A 11 -0.69 -16.06 1.40
N HIS A 12 -1.40 -17.19 1.53
CA HIS A 12 -0.84 -18.39 2.17
C HIS A 12 0.36 -18.95 1.42
N ALA A 13 0.30 -19.02 0.09
CA ALA A 13 1.41 -19.51 -0.72
C ALA A 13 2.65 -18.59 -0.59
N VAL A 14 2.44 -17.27 -0.62
CA VAL A 14 3.52 -16.27 -0.45
C VAL A 14 4.09 -16.31 0.98
N GLN A 15 3.24 -16.47 2.01
CA GLN A 15 3.68 -16.65 3.39
C GLN A 15 4.61 -17.85 3.54
N GLN A 16 4.32 -18.97 2.88
CA GLN A 16 5.16 -20.17 2.90
C GLN A 16 6.49 -19.99 2.15
N ALA A 17 6.50 -19.15 1.11
CA ALA A 17 7.68 -18.85 0.31
C ALA A 17 8.59 -17.78 0.94
N ALA A 18 8.07 -17.01 1.91
CA ALA A 18 8.83 -15.98 2.58
C ALA A 18 9.92 -16.59 3.50
N PRO A 19 11.13 -16.02 3.54
CA PRO A 19 12.22 -16.47 4.41
C PRO A 19 11.97 -16.16 5.89
N VAL A 20 10.98 -15.30 6.19
CA VAL A 20 10.53 -14.96 7.53
C VAL A 20 9.05 -15.31 7.66
N GLN A 21 8.65 -15.75 8.85
CA GLN A 21 7.25 -16.03 9.12
C GLN A 21 6.46 -14.72 9.12
N LEU A 22 5.58 -14.57 8.12
CA LEU A 22 4.65 -13.45 8.04
C LEU A 22 3.33 -13.82 8.72
N GLY A 23 2.71 -12.90 9.46
CA GLY A 23 1.31 -12.97 9.88
C GLY A 23 0.34 -12.85 8.70
N ILE A 24 -0.85 -13.41 8.82
CA ILE A 24 -1.96 -13.19 7.88
C ILE A 24 -3.09 -12.50 8.62
N LEU A 25 -3.52 -11.34 8.10
CA LEU A 25 -4.70 -10.62 8.58
C LEU A 25 -5.67 -10.44 7.42
N LEU A 26 -6.84 -11.07 7.52
CA LEU A 26 -7.95 -10.90 6.59
C LEU A 26 -8.70 -9.61 6.92
N TYR A 27 -9.00 -8.79 5.91
CA TYR A 27 -9.80 -7.58 6.12
C TYR A 27 -11.26 -7.91 6.49
N SER A 28 -11.79 -9.04 6.00
CA SER A 28 -13.11 -9.57 6.37
C SER A 28 -13.09 -11.08 6.50
N THR A 29 -13.43 -11.60 7.67
CA THR A 29 -13.56 -13.05 7.90
C THR A 29 -14.84 -13.63 7.30
N GLU A 30 -15.85 -12.79 7.00
CA GLU A 30 -17.11 -13.19 6.37
C GLU A 30 -16.97 -13.46 4.87
N ARG A 31 -15.99 -12.80 4.22
CA ARG A 31 -15.71 -12.93 2.78
C ARG A 31 -14.22 -13.20 2.54
N PRO A 32 -13.68 -14.30 3.09
CA PRO A 32 -12.23 -14.52 3.18
C PRO A 32 -11.55 -14.65 1.81
N ASP A 33 -12.28 -15.04 0.77
CA ASP A 33 -11.73 -15.28 -0.58
C ASP A 33 -11.85 -14.08 -1.53
N THR A 34 -12.55 -13.02 -1.13
CA THR A 34 -12.72 -11.82 -1.97
C THR A 34 -12.33 -10.54 -1.26
N THR A 35 -11.82 -10.66 -0.04
CA THR A 35 -11.38 -9.52 0.78
C THR A 35 -9.87 -9.30 0.61
N PRO A 36 -9.40 -8.06 0.84
CA PRO A 36 -7.98 -7.81 0.98
C PRO A 36 -7.32 -8.64 2.08
N VAL A 37 -6.07 -9.03 1.85
CA VAL A 37 -5.26 -9.77 2.82
C VAL A 37 -3.96 -9.03 3.08
N TRP A 38 -3.65 -8.81 4.35
CA TRP A 38 -2.37 -8.29 4.80
C TRP A 38 -1.44 -9.43 5.20
N LEU A 39 -0.20 -9.36 4.72
CA LEU A 39 0.93 -10.12 5.24
C LEU A 39 1.79 -9.21 6.11
N LEU A 40 1.87 -9.56 7.39
CA LEU A 40 2.47 -8.74 8.43
C LEU A 40 3.81 -9.33 8.88
N PRO A 41 4.82 -8.51 9.21
CA PRO A 41 6.06 -9.00 9.84
C PRO A 41 5.80 -9.54 11.27
N ASP A 42 4.77 -9.03 11.95
CA ASP A 42 4.34 -9.46 13.28
C ASP A 42 2.93 -10.08 13.19
N SER A 43 2.83 -11.36 13.54
CA SER A 43 1.61 -12.16 13.46
C SER A 43 0.46 -11.67 14.33
N TYR A 44 0.74 -10.87 15.36
CA TYR A 44 -0.24 -10.51 16.39
C TYR A 44 -0.70 -9.05 16.32
N GLU A 45 -0.18 -8.29 15.38
CA GLU A 45 -0.49 -6.86 15.29
C GLU A 45 -1.83 -6.60 14.60
N ASN A 46 -2.81 -6.11 15.36
CA ASN A 46 -4.09 -5.66 14.84
C ASN A 46 -4.61 -4.44 15.62
N PRO A 47 -4.75 -3.25 15.00
CA PRO A 47 -4.53 -2.98 13.59
C PRO A 47 -3.05 -2.67 13.28
N ALA A 48 -2.60 -3.01 12.06
CA ALA A 48 -1.21 -2.84 11.63
C ALA A 48 -0.97 -1.54 10.82
N HIS A 49 -1.69 -0.46 11.14
CA HIS A 49 -1.60 0.82 10.40
C HIS A 49 -0.23 1.51 10.52
N HIS A 50 0.44 1.30 11.65
CA HIS A 50 1.72 1.94 11.94
C HIS A 50 2.92 1.29 11.23
N ARG A 51 2.71 0.19 10.51
CA ARG A 51 3.77 -0.51 9.78
C ARG A 51 3.59 -0.44 8.29
N ALA A 52 4.73 -0.52 7.60
CA ALA A 52 4.71 -0.99 6.24
C ALA A 52 4.41 -2.49 6.24
N LYS A 53 3.70 -2.96 5.21
CA LYS A 53 3.20 -4.34 5.13
C LYS A 53 3.01 -4.76 3.69
N PHE A 54 2.90 -6.06 3.45
CA PHE A 54 2.52 -6.54 2.12
C PHE A 54 1.03 -6.75 2.05
N GLY A 55 0.41 -6.34 0.95
CA GLY A 55 -1.02 -6.47 0.71
C GLY A 55 -1.29 -7.30 -0.53
N LEU A 56 -2.35 -8.11 -0.48
CA LEU A 56 -2.97 -8.76 -1.61
C LEU A 56 -4.37 -8.20 -1.75
N TRP A 57 -4.51 -7.20 -2.61
CA TRP A 57 -5.75 -6.46 -2.80
C TRP A 57 -6.50 -7.01 -4.02
N PRO A 58 -7.78 -7.39 -3.91
CA PRO A 58 -8.61 -7.60 -5.09
C PRO A 58 -8.50 -6.42 -6.05
N TRP A 59 -8.36 -6.71 -7.33
CA TRP A 59 -8.22 -5.74 -8.40
C TRP A 59 -9.07 -6.14 -9.62
N GLY A 60 -9.47 -5.16 -10.42
CA GLY A 60 -10.36 -5.35 -11.56
C GLY A 60 -11.83 -5.46 -11.17
N GLU A 61 -12.73 -5.13 -12.09
CA GLU A 61 -14.18 -5.13 -11.85
C GLU A 61 -14.73 -6.53 -11.54
N ALA A 62 -14.11 -7.56 -12.12
CA ALA A 62 -14.51 -8.96 -11.91
C ALA A 62 -13.84 -9.62 -10.69
N GLY A 63 -12.90 -8.94 -10.03
CA GLY A 63 -12.08 -9.54 -8.97
C GLY A 63 -11.19 -10.68 -9.47
N ASP A 64 -10.92 -10.73 -10.78
CA ASP A 64 -10.09 -11.71 -11.44
C ASP A 64 -8.60 -11.34 -11.43
N GLN A 65 -8.24 -10.27 -10.72
CA GLN A 65 -6.88 -9.83 -10.54
C GLN A 65 -6.61 -9.53 -9.06
N VAL A 66 -5.33 -9.51 -8.72
CA VAL A 66 -4.85 -9.16 -7.38
C VAL A 66 -3.67 -8.21 -7.48
N PHE A 67 -3.75 -7.09 -6.79
CA PHE A 67 -2.64 -6.17 -6.60
C PHE A 67 -1.80 -6.66 -5.41
N VAL A 68 -0.65 -7.26 -5.74
CA VAL A 68 0.36 -7.69 -4.78
C VAL A 68 1.32 -6.53 -4.56
N GLN A 69 1.29 -5.95 -3.36
CA GLN A 69 1.93 -4.66 -3.08
C GLN A 69 2.68 -4.63 -1.76
N TRP A 70 3.68 -3.76 -1.67
CA TRP A 70 4.09 -3.15 -0.42
C TRP A 70 3.24 -1.90 -0.17
N CYS A 71 2.77 -1.72 1.05
CA CYS A 71 1.88 -0.62 1.45
C CYS A 71 2.41 0.07 2.71
N VAL A 72 2.28 1.40 2.76
CA VAL A 72 2.50 2.23 3.95
C VAL A 72 1.36 3.22 4.11
N GLU A 73 0.97 3.49 5.35
CA GLU A 73 -0.22 4.29 5.67
C GLU A 73 0.14 5.49 6.55
N LYS A 74 -0.52 6.62 6.29
CA LYS A 74 -0.54 7.80 7.15
C LYS A 74 -1.83 7.81 7.95
N GLY A 75 -1.70 7.80 9.28
CA GLY A 75 -2.82 8.06 10.19
C GLY A 75 -3.23 9.54 10.24
N VAL A 76 -4.11 9.86 11.19
CA VAL A 76 -4.51 11.25 11.48
C VAL A 76 -3.47 11.95 12.33
N GLU A 77 -3.45 13.28 12.33
CA GLU A 77 -2.51 14.05 13.16
C GLU A 77 -3.04 15.44 13.54
N GLY A 78 -2.24 16.21 14.26
CA GLY A 78 -2.53 17.61 14.57
C GLY A 78 -3.90 17.82 15.21
N THR A 79 -4.72 18.65 14.55
CA THR A 79 -6.08 19.00 15.01
C THR A 79 -7.06 17.83 15.01
N ALA A 80 -6.82 16.76 14.24
CA ALA A 80 -7.65 15.57 14.25
C ALA A 80 -7.35 14.64 15.44
N ALA A 81 -6.10 14.63 15.94
CA ALA A 81 -5.62 13.66 16.91
C ALA A 81 -6.52 13.49 18.17
N PRO A 82 -7.09 14.54 18.78
CA PRO A 82 -7.98 14.38 19.95
C PRO A 82 -9.28 13.61 19.68
N HIS A 83 -9.63 13.38 18.41
CA HIS A 83 -10.88 12.75 18.00
C HIS A 83 -10.74 11.26 17.67
N PHE A 84 -9.52 10.72 17.68
CA PHE A 84 -9.20 9.35 17.27
C PHE A 84 -8.47 8.59 18.37
N PRO A 85 -8.54 7.25 18.40
CA PRO A 85 -7.77 6.45 19.34
C PRO A 85 -6.27 6.55 19.03
N ALA A 86 -5.43 6.36 20.04
CA ALA A 86 -3.97 6.47 19.92
C ALA A 86 -3.35 5.52 18.88
N SER A 87 -4.04 4.44 18.49
CA SER A 87 -3.60 3.52 17.43
C SER A 87 -3.63 4.14 16.02
N ASP A 88 -4.39 5.23 15.84
CA ASP A 88 -4.71 5.82 14.54
C ASP A 88 -4.00 7.16 14.36
N ILE A 89 -3.41 7.68 15.43
CA ILE A 89 -2.66 8.94 15.45
C ILE A 89 -1.24 8.65 14.94
N LEU A 90 -0.85 9.37 13.90
CA LEU A 90 0.49 9.32 13.33
C LEU A 90 1.53 9.64 14.41
N ALA A 91 2.51 8.77 14.56
CA ALA A 91 3.61 8.92 15.51
C ALA A 91 4.95 8.63 14.83
N ALA A 92 6.04 9.08 15.45
CA ALA A 92 7.40 8.91 14.91
C ALA A 92 7.78 7.43 14.65
N ARG A 93 7.18 6.49 15.39
CA ARG A 93 7.39 5.05 15.22
C ARG A 93 6.68 4.43 14.01
N TRP A 94 5.83 5.19 13.32
CA TRP A 94 5.15 4.69 12.14
C TRP A 94 6.15 4.57 10.98
N ALA A 95 5.89 3.67 10.04
CA ALA A 95 6.72 3.58 8.83
C ALA A 95 6.61 4.80 7.90
N TRP A 96 5.54 5.59 8.03
CA TRP A 96 5.27 6.75 7.17
C TRP A 96 6.37 7.84 7.23
N PRO A 97 6.83 8.31 8.40
CA PRO A 97 7.99 9.20 8.50
C PRO A 97 9.24 8.75 7.73
N ASP A 98 9.61 7.47 7.83
CA ASP A 98 10.78 6.91 7.14
C ASP A 98 10.57 6.86 5.63
N PHE A 99 9.38 6.47 5.18
CA PHE A 99 8.98 6.55 3.78
C PHE A 99 9.12 7.98 3.24
N LEU A 100 8.61 8.99 3.95
CA LEU A 100 8.75 10.39 3.56
C LEU A 100 10.22 10.81 3.48
N ALA A 101 11.06 10.39 4.43
CA ALA A 101 12.49 10.69 4.40
C ALA A 101 13.17 10.10 3.14
N GLN A 102 12.87 8.86 2.79
CA GLN A 102 13.40 8.19 1.60
C GLN A 102 12.87 8.77 0.29
N ALA A 103 11.61 9.20 0.24
CA ALA A 103 11.06 9.88 -0.92
C ALA A 103 11.72 11.26 -1.11
N ARG A 104 11.93 12.04 -0.03
CA ARG A 104 12.57 13.36 -0.11
C ARG A 104 13.99 13.30 -0.65
N ASN A 105 14.75 12.27 -0.25
CA ASN A 105 16.15 12.10 -0.65
C ASN A 105 16.33 11.24 -1.92
N ARG A 106 15.25 10.89 -2.64
CA ARG A 106 15.23 10.05 -3.85
C ARG A 106 15.68 8.60 -3.68
N THR A 107 15.95 8.15 -2.46
CA THR A 107 16.22 6.73 -2.19
C THR A 107 15.05 5.86 -2.63
N PHE A 108 13.81 6.31 -2.39
CA PHE A 108 12.63 5.56 -2.80
C PHE A 108 12.46 5.50 -4.32
N ASP A 109 12.73 6.59 -5.05
CA ASP A 109 12.67 6.60 -6.53
C ASP A 109 13.71 5.66 -7.15
N ALA A 110 14.93 5.63 -6.59
CA ALA A 110 15.98 4.70 -7.03
C ALA A 110 15.55 3.24 -6.82
N ARG A 111 15.00 2.94 -5.64
CA ARG A 111 14.47 1.62 -5.31
C ARG A 111 13.29 1.21 -6.19
N LEU A 112 12.40 2.15 -6.51
CA LEU A 112 11.28 1.92 -7.43
C LEU A 112 11.77 1.48 -8.81
N LYS A 113 12.81 2.13 -9.33
CA LYS A 113 13.44 1.77 -10.60
C LYS A 113 14.12 0.39 -10.56
N GLU A 114 14.81 0.07 -9.46
CA GLU A 114 15.44 -1.24 -9.27
C GLU A 114 14.41 -2.36 -9.17
N ALA A 115 13.32 -2.14 -8.42
CA ALA A 115 12.21 -3.07 -8.31
C ALA A 115 11.52 -3.28 -9.67
N GLU A 116 11.28 -2.23 -10.44
CA GLU A 116 10.74 -2.32 -11.81
C GLU A 116 11.63 -3.20 -12.70
N ALA A 117 12.95 -2.97 -12.67
CA ALA A 117 13.91 -3.77 -13.43
C ALA A 117 13.93 -5.25 -13.01
N ARG A 118 13.82 -5.52 -11.70
CA ARG A 118 13.80 -6.89 -11.14
C ARG A 118 12.52 -7.65 -11.48
N VAL A 119 11.38 -6.96 -11.45
CA VAL A 119 10.09 -7.52 -11.84
C VAL A 119 10.05 -7.76 -13.36
N GLY A 120 10.70 -6.91 -14.15
CA GLY A 120 10.75 -7.00 -15.61
C GLY A 120 9.50 -6.47 -16.31
N GLN A 121 8.63 -5.75 -15.58
CA GLN A 121 7.47 -5.04 -16.11
C GLN A 121 7.19 -3.79 -15.27
N SER A 122 6.32 -2.90 -15.75
CA SER A 122 5.87 -1.73 -15.00
C SER A 122 5.27 -2.12 -13.64
N LEU A 123 5.64 -1.35 -12.62
CA LEU A 123 5.02 -1.41 -11.31
C LEU A 123 3.77 -0.54 -11.29
N THR A 124 2.75 -1.01 -10.59
CA THR A 124 1.57 -0.22 -10.24
C THR A 124 1.86 0.55 -8.95
N VAL A 125 1.67 1.86 -8.97
CA VAL A 125 1.71 2.72 -7.78
C VAL A 125 0.30 3.25 -7.55
N ARG A 126 -0.20 3.15 -6.32
CA ARG A 126 -1.53 3.63 -5.93
C ARG A 126 -1.41 4.57 -4.74
N LEU A 127 -2.00 5.75 -4.86
CA LEU A 127 -2.26 6.65 -3.76
C LEU A 127 -3.77 6.68 -3.52
N GLN A 128 -4.17 6.51 -2.27
CA GLN A 128 -5.55 6.73 -1.84
C GLN A 128 -5.53 7.72 -0.67
N VAL A 129 -6.24 8.84 -0.83
CA VAL A 129 -6.41 9.86 0.21
C VAL A 129 -7.89 9.93 0.54
N PHE A 130 -8.24 9.98 1.82
CA PHE A 130 -9.63 10.14 2.24
C PHE A 130 -9.75 10.88 3.56
N THR A 131 -10.89 11.57 3.71
CA THR A 131 -11.21 12.31 4.94
C THR A 131 -11.51 11.33 6.07
N ALA A 132 -10.64 11.25 7.07
CA ALA A 132 -10.84 10.39 8.23
C ALA A 132 -12.09 10.86 9.00
N THR A 133 -13.00 9.92 9.29
CA THR A 133 -14.20 10.19 10.09
C THR A 133 -14.07 9.52 11.46
N PRO A 134 -14.25 10.24 12.57
CA PRO A 134 -14.22 9.63 13.89
C PRO A 134 -15.44 8.71 14.04
N GLY A 135 -15.21 7.42 14.29
CA GLY A 135 -16.28 6.43 14.35
C GLY A 135 -15.89 5.20 15.16
N ARG A 136 -16.90 4.53 15.75
CA ARG A 136 -16.70 3.36 16.62
C ARG A 136 -16.24 2.11 15.85
N SER A 137 -16.46 2.07 14.54
CA SER A 137 -16.26 0.87 13.71
C SER A 137 -14.92 0.81 12.99
N ARG A 138 -14.06 1.84 13.11
CA ARG A 138 -12.84 1.97 12.30
C ARG A 138 -13.09 1.89 10.78
N ASP A 139 -14.30 2.21 10.34
CA ASP A 139 -14.58 2.42 8.91
C ASP A 139 -13.99 3.77 8.53
N TYR A 140 -12.69 3.77 8.21
CA TYR A 140 -11.99 5.00 7.87
C TYR A 140 -12.33 5.49 6.47
N ALA A 141 -13.14 4.78 5.68
CA ALA A 141 -13.64 5.22 4.39
C ALA A 141 -14.50 6.48 4.56
N GLY A 142 -13.84 7.63 4.61
CA GLY A 142 -14.46 8.93 4.51
C GLY A 142 -15.38 8.98 3.31
N ARG A 143 -16.44 9.80 3.42
CA ARG A 143 -17.33 10.08 2.28
C ARG A 143 -16.58 10.72 1.11
N GLU A 144 -15.47 11.39 1.41
CA GLU A 144 -14.60 12.08 0.47
C GLU A 144 -13.31 11.28 0.28
N SER A 145 -12.99 10.96 -0.97
CA SER A 145 -11.77 10.27 -1.35
C SER A 145 -11.21 10.77 -2.68
N GLN A 146 -9.90 10.60 -2.86
CA GLN A 146 -9.19 10.68 -4.13
C GLN A 146 -8.27 9.46 -4.23
N THR A 147 -8.41 8.71 -5.32
CA THR A 147 -7.52 7.61 -5.68
C THR A 147 -6.82 7.97 -6.97
N VAL A 148 -5.52 7.78 -7.01
CA VAL A 148 -4.73 7.91 -8.23
C VAL A 148 -3.87 6.68 -8.41
N VAL A 149 -3.84 6.16 -9.63
CA VAL A 149 -3.08 4.98 -10.02
C VAL A 149 -2.11 5.36 -11.13
N TRP A 150 -0.84 5.03 -10.94
CA TRP A 150 0.21 5.18 -11.94
C TRP A 150 0.79 3.83 -12.31
N GLN A 151 1.35 3.75 -13.51
CA GLN A 151 2.31 2.73 -13.88
C GLN A 151 3.69 3.35 -13.96
N THR A 152 4.71 2.63 -13.54
CA THR A 152 6.09 3.07 -13.73
C THR A 152 6.53 2.90 -15.18
N ARG A 153 7.38 3.81 -15.65
CA ARG A 153 8.17 3.67 -16.87
C ARG A 153 9.57 4.19 -16.62
N GLN A 154 10.52 3.26 -16.46
CA GLN A 154 11.93 3.58 -16.17
C GLN A 154 12.08 4.44 -14.90
N GLY A 155 11.32 4.10 -13.85
CA GLY A 155 11.28 4.81 -12.57
C GLY A 155 10.44 6.09 -12.56
N ARG A 156 9.81 6.49 -13.69
CA ARG A 156 8.87 7.62 -13.73
C ARG A 156 7.44 7.16 -13.55
N LEU A 157 6.61 7.96 -12.90
CA LEU A 157 5.18 7.70 -12.76
C LEU A 157 4.43 8.20 -14.01
N VAL A 158 3.53 7.37 -14.52
CA VAL A 158 2.62 7.70 -15.63
C VAL A 158 1.20 7.38 -15.21
N ALA A 159 0.37 8.40 -15.03
CA ALA A 159 -1.00 8.23 -14.56
C ALA A 159 -1.80 7.32 -15.50
N GLN A 160 -2.61 6.45 -14.90
CA GLN A 160 -3.55 5.57 -15.59
C GLN A 160 -4.98 5.93 -15.24
N GLU A 161 -5.23 6.18 -13.96
CA GLU A 161 -6.57 6.48 -13.43
C GLU A 161 -6.46 7.54 -12.33
N SER A 162 -7.46 8.41 -12.30
CA SER A 162 -7.74 9.28 -11.16
C SER A 162 -9.25 9.29 -10.94
N SER A 163 -9.67 8.90 -9.74
CA SER A 163 -11.07 8.79 -9.36
C SER A 163 -11.27 9.28 -7.93
N GLY A 164 -12.51 9.50 -7.52
CA GLY A 164 -12.82 10.02 -6.19
C GLY A 164 -14.01 10.97 -6.16
N THR A 165 -14.51 11.23 -4.95
CA THR A 165 -15.60 12.16 -4.69
C THR A 165 -15.10 13.57 -4.36
N ARG A 166 -13.81 13.74 -4.07
CA ARG A 166 -13.14 15.02 -3.81
C ARG A 166 -11.72 15.00 -4.33
N LEU A 167 -11.23 16.11 -4.87
CA LEU A 167 -9.81 16.30 -5.17
C LEU A 167 -9.13 16.93 -3.94
N PHE A 168 -8.21 16.21 -3.31
CA PHE A 168 -7.35 16.74 -2.24
C PHE A 168 -6.16 17.50 -2.81
N HIS A 169 -5.69 17.11 -4.00
CA HIS A 169 -4.73 17.88 -4.79
C HIS A 169 -4.94 17.59 -6.28
N GLU A 170 -5.11 18.64 -7.09
CA GLU A 170 -5.39 18.49 -8.52
C GLU A 170 -4.21 17.92 -9.31
N GLN A 171 -2.97 18.24 -8.89
CA GLN A 171 -1.75 17.85 -9.59
C GLN A 171 -1.21 16.46 -9.24
N PHE A 172 -1.89 15.65 -8.40
CA PHE A 172 -1.40 14.30 -8.10
C PHE A 172 -1.13 13.50 -9.38
N PRO A 173 -2.07 13.38 -10.34
CA PRO A 173 -1.85 12.59 -11.56
C PRO A 173 -0.59 13.02 -12.33
N ASP A 174 -0.20 14.29 -12.25
CA ASP A 174 0.94 14.85 -12.96
C ASP A 174 2.29 14.66 -12.25
N ALA A 175 2.31 14.07 -11.05
CA ALA A 175 3.55 13.79 -10.33
C ALA A 175 4.44 12.86 -11.16
N PRO A 176 5.65 13.29 -11.58
CA PRO A 176 6.53 12.49 -12.44
C PRO A 176 7.32 11.41 -11.68
N ASP A 177 7.44 11.55 -10.36
CA ASP A 177 8.19 10.68 -9.44
C ASP A 177 7.59 10.75 -8.02
N VAL A 178 8.01 9.83 -7.13
CA VAL A 178 7.47 9.74 -5.76
C VAL A 178 7.92 10.95 -4.93
N ARG A 179 9.11 11.49 -5.18
CA ARG A 179 9.56 12.74 -4.55
C ARG A 179 8.62 13.91 -4.84
N THR A 180 8.14 14.05 -6.06
CA THR A 180 7.19 15.12 -6.41
C THR A 180 5.84 14.83 -5.77
N LEU A 181 5.39 13.58 -5.79
CA LEU A 181 4.13 13.18 -5.14
C LEU A 181 4.09 13.59 -3.66
N ILE A 182 5.15 13.32 -2.89
CA ILE A 182 5.17 13.69 -1.47
C ILE A 182 5.27 15.21 -1.24
N LEU A 183 5.81 15.98 -2.19
CA LEU A 183 5.79 17.43 -2.13
C LEU A 183 4.34 17.92 -2.27
N LEU A 184 3.58 17.36 -3.21
CA LEU A 184 2.16 17.67 -3.39
C LEU A 184 1.33 17.25 -2.16
N LEU A 185 1.65 16.11 -1.54
CA LEU A 185 1.00 15.69 -0.28
C LEU A 185 1.17 16.74 0.83
N SER A 186 2.34 17.40 0.90
CA SER A 186 2.58 18.46 1.89
C SER A 186 1.85 19.78 1.60
N GLN A 187 1.28 19.92 0.41
CA GLN A 187 0.52 21.09 -0.04
C GLN A 187 -1.00 20.87 0.03
N MET A 188 -1.45 19.68 0.45
CA MET A 188 -2.86 19.40 0.65
C MET A 188 -3.49 20.31 1.70
N ASP A 189 -4.76 20.65 1.50
CA ASP A 189 -5.58 21.27 2.52
C ASP A 189 -5.97 20.25 3.62
N ALA A 190 -5.89 20.68 4.88
CA ALA A 190 -6.28 19.90 6.06
C ALA A 190 -5.66 18.47 6.13
N PRO A 191 -4.34 18.32 6.00
CA PRO A 191 -3.69 17.01 5.99
C PRO A 191 -3.86 16.26 7.33
N ASP A 192 -4.06 16.99 8.43
CA ASP A 192 -4.39 16.49 9.76
C ASP A 192 -5.54 15.46 9.77
N TRP A 193 -6.58 15.74 8.97
CA TRP A 193 -7.81 14.95 8.88
C TRP A 193 -7.79 13.94 7.73
N CYS A 194 -6.67 13.80 7.04
CA CYS A 194 -6.54 12.86 5.93
C CYS A 194 -5.84 11.59 6.37
N TRP A 195 -6.46 10.45 6.07
CA TRP A 195 -5.79 9.17 6.03
C TRP A 195 -5.27 8.92 4.62
N ILE A 196 -4.08 8.34 4.52
CA ILE A 196 -3.42 8.13 3.23
C ILE A 196 -2.87 6.72 3.15
N ASP A 197 -3.25 5.98 2.11
CA ASP A 197 -2.65 4.70 1.77
C ASP A 197 -1.77 4.87 0.53
N PHE A 198 -0.50 4.49 0.63
CA PHE A 198 0.42 4.46 -0.49
C PHE A 198 0.90 3.03 -0.74
N GLY A 199 0.68 2.54 -1.96
CA GLY A 199 0.98 1.18 -2.37
C GLY A 199 1.84 1.12 -3.62
N VAL A 200 2.79 0.19 -3.67
CA VAL A 200 3.57 -0.13 -4.89
C VAL A 200 3.68 -1.64 -5.06
N GLY A 201 3.50 -2.12 -6.30
CA GLY A 201 3.62 -3.53 -6.59
C GLY A 201 3.21 -3.89 -8.01
N VAL A 202 2.57 -5.04 -8.17
CA VAL A 202 2.16 -5.59 -9.47
C VAL A 202 0.74 -6.12 -9.39
N VAL A 203 -0.05 -5.87 -10.44
CA VAL A 203 -1.34 -6.53 -10.64
C VAL A 203 -1.12 -7.85 -11.36
N LEU A 204 -1.50 -8.95 -10.72
CA LEU A 204 -1.38 -10.31 -11.24
C LEU A 204 -2.78 -10.90 -11.50
N PRO A 205 -2.94 -11.77 -12.50
CA PRO A 205 -4.21 -12.45 -12.69
C PRO A 205 -4.45 -13.49 -11.58
N LEU A 206 -5.71 -13.63 -11.19
CA LEU A 206 -6.27 -14.77 -10.49
C LEU A 206 -6.96 -15.69 -11.50
N HIS A 207 -7.17 -16.95 -11.13
CA HIS A 207 -7.81 -18.00 -11.94
C HIS A 207 -7.10 -18.38 -13.25
N GLN A 208 -5.99 -17.72 -13.56
CA GLN A 208 -5.15 -17.98 -14.71
C GLN A 208 -3.73 -18.30 -14.24
N ASP A 209 -2.90 -18.76 -15.17
CA ASP A 209 -1.52 -19.07 -14.87
C ASP A 209 -0.75 -17.78 -14.60
N THR A 210 -0.12 -17.74 -13.43
CA THR A 210 0.67 -16.60 -12.96
C THR A 210 2.00 -17.09 -12.38
N TRP A 211 2.75 -16.18 -11.76
CA TRP A 211 4.02 -16.49 -11.13
C TRP A 211 3.87 -17.42 -9.94
N GLU A 212 4.89 -18.25 -9.70
CA GLU A 212 4.99 -19.02 -8.46
C GLU A 212 5.12 -18.09 -7.26
N ALA A 213 4.59 -18.50 -6.10
CA ALA A 213 4.69 -17.74 -4.86
C ALA A 213 6.13 -17.33 -4.51
N GLN A 214 7.12 -18.19 -4.74
CA GLN A 214 8.53 -17.85 -4.55
C GLN A 214 8.98 -16.71 -5.48
N ALA A 215 8.60 -16.77 -6.75
CA ALA A 215 8.93 -15.69 -7.69
C ALA A 215 8.18 -14.39 -7.35
N ILE A 216 6.95 -14.47 -6.87
CA ILE A 216 6.19 -13.32 -6.37
C ILE A 216 6.92 -12.68 -5.19
N TYR A 217 7.31 -13.47 -4.19
CA TYR A 217 8.06 -12.96 -3.05
C TYR A 217 9.38 -12.35 -3.52
N ASP A 218 10.20 -13.11 -4.23
CA ASP A 218 11.56 -12.70 -4.59
C ASP A 218 11.59 -11.49 -5.51
N ARG A 219 10.63 -11.34 -6.43
CA ARG A 219 10.64 -10.26 -7.43
C ARG A 219 9.86 -9.04 -6.98
N ILE A 220 8.70 -9.24 -6.33
CA ILE A 220 7.77 -8.14 -6.01
C ILE A 220 7.96 -7.67 -4.57
N LEU A 221 8.05 -8.57 -3.60
CA LEU A 221 7.98 -8.21 -2.17
C LEU A 221 9.35 -8.00 -1.51
N ALA A 222 10.32 -8.86 -1.82
CA ALA A 222 11.67 -8.81 -1.26
C ALA A 222 12.37 -7.45 -1.42
N PRO A 223 12.19 -6.68 -2.52
CA PRO A 223 12.77 -5.32 -2.65
C PRO A 223 12.34 -4.31 -1.58
N TRP A 224 11.26 -4.61 -0.85
CA TRP A 224 10.70 -3.73 0.18
C TRP A 224 10.76 -4.33 1.58
N ALA A 225 11.28 -5.56 1.72
CA ALA A 225 11.23 -6.30 2.97
C ALA A 225 11.94 -5.60 4.14
N ASP A 226 13.03 -4.90 3.85
CA ASP A 226 13.76 -4.08 4.83
C ASP A 226 12.93 -2.89 5.35
N LEU A 227 11.98 -2.38 4.58
CA LEU A 227 11.05 -1.32 5.00
C LEU A 227 9.88 -1.84 5.82
N THR A 228 9.64 -3.15 5.78
CA THR A 228 8.54 -3.82 6.47
C THR A 228 8.94 -4.24 7.89
N VAL A 229 10.22 -4.49 8.15
CA VAL A 229 10.71 -4.82 9.50
C VAL A 229 10.69 -3.57 10.38
N ALA A 230 10.17 -3.67 11.60
CA ALA A 230 10.27 -2.56 12.55
C ALA A 230 11.74 -2.24 12.81
N GLN A 231 12.13 -1.00 12.57
CA GLN A 231 13.43 -0.53 13.03
C GLN A 231 13.43 -0.57 14.55
N THR A 232 14.30 -1.40 15.13
CA THR A 232 14.51 -1.39 16.57
C THR A 232 15.21 -0.07 16.89
N PRO A 233 14.68 0.77 17.80
CA PRO A 233 15.28 2.04 18.15
C PRO A 233 16.67 1.90 18.77
#